data_AF-A0A0G0SYG9-F1
#
_entry.id   AF-A0A0G0SYG9-F1
#
_cell.length_a   1.000
_cell.length_b   1.000
_cell.length_c   1.000
_cell.angle_alpha   90.00
_cell.angle_beta   90.00
_cell.angle_gamma   90.00
#
_symmetry.space_group_name_H-M   'P 1'
#
loop_
_entity.id
_entity.type
_entity.pdbx_description
1 polymer ?
#
loop_
_entity_poly.entity_id
_entity_poly.type
_entity_poly.pdbx_seq_one_letter_code
_entity_poly.pdbx_strand_id
1 'polypeptide(L)'
;KVGISAPPIKTKYGWLLLYHGVSKNHHTYRLGALLLDLDDPAIILARSSDPIFEPEEPYEKIGLVNDVVFPCGMVLKDDTLFIYYGGADMVVGVATIELNIILGALTRDIKK
;
A
#
# COMPACT_ATOMS: atom_id res chain seq x y z
N LYS A 1 -14.34 -2.22 1.87
CA LYS A 1 -13.77 -2.88 3.06
C LYS A 1 -12.26 -2.60 3.06
N VAL A 2 -11.60 -2.68 4.21
CA VAL A 2 -10.14 -2.51 4.29
C VAL A 2 -9.51 -3.68 5.05
N GLY A 3 -8.26 -3.97 4.73
CA GLY A 3 -7.45 -4.96 5.44
C GLY A 3 -5.98 -4.60 5.35
N ILE A 4 -5.22 -4.96 6.39
CA ILE A 4 -3.77 -4.76 6.41
C ILE A 4 -3.11 -5.67 5.37
N SER A 5 -2.00 -5.21 4.81
CA SER A 5 -1.22 -5.96 3.82
C SER A 5 -0.09 -6.73 4.49
N ALA A 6 1.06 -6.09 4.67
CA ALA A 6 2.26 -6.67 5.27
C ALA A 6 2.61 -5.91 6.57
N PRO A 7 3.54 -6.44 7.39
CA PRO A 7 3.96 -5.78 8.62
C PRO A 7 4.37 -4.32 8.39
N PRO A 8 4.02 -3.39 9.30
CA PRO A 8 4.41 -1.99 9.18
C PRO A 8 5.94 -1.81 9.16
N ILE A 9 6.40 -0.84 8.39
CA ILE A 9 7.82 -0.48 8.30
C ILE A 9 8.08 0.72 9.21
N LYS A 10 9.01 0.59 10.16
CA LYS A 10 9.41 1.70 11.02
C LYS A 10 10.17 2.75 10.19
N THR A 11 9.78 4.01 10.32
CA THR A 11 10.47 5.15 9.71
C THR A 11 10.73 6.23 10.75
N LYS A 12 11.49 7.27 10.38
CA LYS A 12 11.71 8.43 11.26
C LYS A 12 10.45 9.29 11.49
N TYR A 13 9.39 9.08 10.70
CA TYR A 13 8.15 9.85 10.78
C TYR A 13 6.99 9.07 11.44
N GLY A 14 7.17 7.78 11.72
CA GLY A 14 6.07 6.89 12.08
C GLY A 14 6.22 5.47 11.53
N TRP A 15 5.26 4.61 11.84
CA TRP A 15 5.10 3.32 11.17
C TRP A 15 4.37 3.51 9.84
N LEU A 16 5.04 3.17 8.75
CA LEU A 16 4.41 3.09 7.43
C LEU A 16 3.65 1.77 7.33
N LEU A 17 2.34 1.84 7.20
CA LEU A 17 1.46 0.67 7.02
C LEU A 17 0.78 0.77 5.65
N LEU A 18 0.93 -0.27 4.82
CA LEU A 18 0.14 -0.42 3.60
C LEU A 18 -1.11 -1.24 3.89
N TYR A 19 -2.23 -0.84 3.29
CA TYR A 19 -3.53 -1.50 3.47
C TYR A 19 -4.27 -1.58 2.14
N HIS A 20 -4.92 -2.70 1.87
CA HIS A 20 -5.78 -2.81 0.70
C HIS A 20 -7.17 -2.24 1.01
N GLY A 21 -7.78 -1.63 0.01
CA GLY A 21 -9.14 -1.14 0.03
C GLY A 21 -9.94 -1.71 -1.13
N VAL A 22 -11.14 -2.21 -0.85
CA VAL A 22 -12.09 -2.66 -1.88
C VAL A 22 -13.32 -1.75 -1.90
N SER A 23 -13.61 -1.20 -3.08
CA SER A 23 -14.81 -0.41 -3.33
C SER A 23 -16.04 -1.31 -3.42
N LYS A 24 -17.16 -0.90 -2.80
CA LYS A 24 -18.43 -1.64 -2.94
C LYS A 24 -18.99 -1.58 -4.37
N ASN A 25 -18.68 -0.52 -5.11
CA ASN A 25 -19.30 -0.27 -6.42
C ASN A 25 -18.46 -0.83 -7.57
N HIS A 26 -17.14 -0.72 -7.47
CA HIS A 26 -16.23 -1.13 -8.54
C HIS A 26 -15.63 -2.51 -8.32
N HIS A 27 -15.75 -3.09 -7.11
CA HIS A 27 -15.12 -4.34 -6.70
C HIS A 27 -13.59 -4.41 -6.87
N THR A 28 -12.96 -3.33 -7.29
CA THR A 28 -11.51 -3.20 -7.47
C THR A 28 -10.79 -3.17 -6.14
N TYR A 29 -9.74 -3.97 -6.02
CA TYR A 29 -8.79 -3.92 -4.90
C TYR A 29 -7.64 -2.99 -5.25
N ARG A 30 -7.40 -2.00 -4.39
CA ARG A 30 -6.31 -1.03 -4.51
C ARG A 30 -5.52 -0.94 -3.21
N LEU A 31 -4.31 -0.42 -3.29
CA LEU A 31 -3.45 -0.21 -2.13
C LEU A 31 -3.47 1.26 -1.70
N GLY A 32 -3.60 1.52 -0.41
CA GLY A 32 -3.35 2.82 0.22
C GLY A 32 -2.24 2.72 1.25
N ALA A 33 -1.79 3.88 1.75
CA ALA A 33 -0.78 3.98 2.78
C ALA A 33 -1.28 4.78 4.00
N LEU A 34 -0.79 4.40 5.18
CA LEU A 34 -0.98 5.06 6.45
C LEU A 34 0.39 5.34 7.07
N LEU A 35 0.50 6.47 7.76
CA LEU A 35 1.58 6.75 8.70
C LEU A 35 0.98 6.76 10.10
N LEU A 36 1.48 5.89 10.98
CA LEU A 36 1.00 5.73 12.36
C LEU A 36 2.06 6.24 13.34
N ASP A 37 1.63 6.67 14.52
CA ASP A 37 2.54 7.11 15.58
C ASP A 37 3.46 5.97 16.06
N LEU A 38 4.70 6.31 16.41
CA LEU A 38 5.72 5.32 16.79
C LEU A 38 5.45 4.66 18.14
N ASP A 39 4.87 5.41 19.08
CA ASP A 39 4.63 5.00 20.45
C ASP A 39 3.23 4.40 20.61
N ASP A 40 2.22 5.00 19.96
CA ASP A 40 0.85 4.46 19.90
C ASP A 40 0.35 4.28 18.45
N PRO A 41 0.50 3.09 17.85
CA PRO A 41 0.11 2.84 16.46
C PRO A 41 -1.40 2.91 16.21
N ALA A 42 -2.23 3.08 17.25
CA ALA A 42 -3.66 3.39 17.07
C ALA A 42 -3.88 4.83 16.55
N ILE A 43 -2.90 5.72 16.72
CA ILE A 43 -2.94 7.10 16.24
C ILE A 43 -2.49 7.14 14.78
N ILE A 44 -3.41 7.56 13.90
CA ILE A 44 -3.12 7.79 12.47
C ILE A 44 -2.61 9.22 12.30
N LEU A 45 -1.34 9.38 11.94
CA LEU A 45 -0.71 10.67 11.66
C LEU A 45 -1.04 11.17 10.26
N ALA A 46 -1.09 10.26 9.28
CA ALA A 46 -1.46 10.56 7.90
C ALA A 46 -2.02 9.35 7.17
N ARG A 47 -2.77 9.63 6.09
CA ARG A 47 -3.36 8.62 5.20
C ARG A 47 -3.34 9.15 3.77
N SER A 48 -3.02 8.29 2.80
CA SER A 48 -3.11 8.66 1.39
C SER A 48 -4.58 8.95 0.99
N SER A 49 -4.80 10.05 0.28
CA SER A 49 -6.12 10.41 -0.29
C SER A 49 -6.50 9.47 -1.43
N ASP A 50 -5.51 9.16 -2.27
CA ASP A 50 -5.62 8.37 -3.48
C ASP A 50 -4.92 7.02 -3.29
N PRO A 51 -5.28 6.00 -4.11
CA PRO A 51 -4.54 4.76 -4.15
C PRO A 51 -3.08 5.01 -4.57
N ILE A 52 -2.15 4.33 -3.92
CA ILE A 52 -0.73 4.36 -4.28
C ILE A 52 -0.38 3.29 -5.33
N PHE A 53 -1.27 2.31 -5.49
CA PHE A 53 -1.14 1.23 -6.46
C PHE A 53 -2.53 0.67 -6.78
N GLU A 54 -2.83 0.52 -8.07
CA GLU A 54 -4.07 -0.06 -8.58
C GLU A 54 -3.83 -0.97 -9.78
N PRO A 55 -4.81 -1.84 -10.13
CA PRO A 55 -4.69 -2.74 -11.28
C PRO A 55 -4.66 -1.97 -12.60
N GLU A 56 -3.58 -2.09 -13.33
CA GLU A 56 -3.41 -1.48 -14.65
C GLU A 56 -3.07 -2.52 -15.71
N GLU A 57 -2.27 -3.52 -15.34
CA GLU A 57 -1.76 -4.52 -16.26
C GLU A 57 -2.81 -5.61 -16.57
N PRO A 58 -2.78 -6.22 -17.77
CA PRO A 58 -3.76 -7.25 -18.15
C PRO A 58 -3.89 -8.40 -17.15
N TYR A 59 -2.77 -8.81 -16.53
CA TYR A 59 -2.74 -9.89 -15.53
C TYR A 59 -3.26 -9.48 -14.15
N GLU A 60 -3.53 -8.20 -13.92
CA GLU A 60 -4.14 -7.67 -12.68
C GLU A 60 -5.63 -7.41 -12.88
N LYS A 61 -6.02 -7.11 -14.14
CA LYS A 61 -7.39 -6.79 -14.52
C LYS A 61 -8.23 -8.01 -14.87
N ILE A 62 -7.62 -9.08 -15.40
CA ILE A 62 -8.34 -10.27 -15.86
C ILE A 62 -7.77 -11.52 -15.19
N GLY A 63 -8.62 -12.21 -14.42
CA GLY A 63 -8.23 -13.45 -13.74
C GLY A 63 -9.40 -14.14 -13.05
N LEU A 64 -9.12 -14.84 -11.95
CA LEU A 64 -10.16 -15.48 -11.13
C LEU A 64 -11.04 -14.42 -10.45
N VAL A 65 -10.42 -13.32 -10.03
CA VAL A 65 -11.09 -12.11 -9.58
C VAL A 65 -10.52 -10.94 -10.37
N ASN A 66 -11.38 -10.23 -11.09
CA ASN A 66 -10.95 -9.10 -11.92
C ASN A 66 -10.57 -7.88 -11.07
N ASP A 67 -9.68 -7.06 -11.62
CA ASP A 67 -9.24 -5.79 -11.03
C ASP A 67 -8.71 -5.93 -9.59
N VAL A 68 -7.69 -6.79 -9.41
CA VAL A 68 -7.08 -7.06 -8.11
C VAL A 68 -5.57 -6.83 -8.14
N VAL A 69 -5.11 -5.95 -7.24
CA VAL A 69 -3.76 -5.96 -6.70
C VAL A 69 -3.86 -6.17 -5.18
N PHE A 70 -3.35 -7.30 -4.70
CA PHE A 70 -3.47 -7.71 -3.30
C PHE A 70 -2.09 -7.97 -2.68
N PRO A 71 -1.50 -7.00 -1.96
CA PRO A 71 -0.16 -7.14 -1.43
C PRO A 71 -0.11 -7.98 -0.17
N CYS A 72 0.88 -8.88 -0.11
CA CYS A 72 1.06 -9.86 0.97
C CYS A 72 2.44 -9.77 1.63
N GLY A 73 3.40 -9.08 1.03
CA GLY A 73 4.77 -8.98 1.54
C GLY A 73 5.44 -7.69 1.11
N MET A 74 6.28 -7.15 1.99
CA MET A 74 7.07 -5.95 1.73
C MET A 74 8.51 -6.14 2.19
N VAL A 75 9.45 -5.68 1.39
CA VAL A 75 10.87 -5.64 1.74
C VAL A 75 11.42 -4.26 1.41
N LEU A 76 11.99 -3.59 2.39
CA LEU A 76 12.75 -2.35 2.17
C LEU A 76 14.21 -2.72 1.95
N LYS A 77 14.78 -2.31 0.81
CA LYS A 77 16.19 -2.49 0.48
C LYS A 77 16.70 -1.27 -0.25
N ASP A 78 17.79 -0.68 0.23
CA ASP A 78 18.45 0.48 -0.39
C ASP A 78 17.45 1.61 -0.75
N ASP A 79 16.61 2.00 0.22
CA ASP A 79 15.53 2.98 0.08
C ASP A 79 14.42 2.64 -0.93
N THR A 80 14.47 1.46 -1.54
CA THR A 80 13.44 0.95 -2.44
C THR A 80 12.53 -0.03 -1.71
N LEU A 81 11.23 0.24 -1.75
CA LEU A 81 10.21 -0.65 -1.22
C LEU A 81 9.76 -1.63 -2.31
N PHE A 82 10.01 -2.91 -2.08
CA PHE A 82 9.51 -4.01 -2.89
C PHE A 82 8.19 -4.51 -2.31
N ILE A 83 7.13 -4.49 -3.10
CA ILE A 83 5.78 -4.91 -2.70
C ILE A 83 5.44 -6.17 -3.50
N TYR A 84 5.37 -7.31 -2.82
CA TYR A 84 4.95 -8.59 -3.40
C TYR A 84 3.44 -8.73 -3.28
N TYR A 85 2.77 -8.97 -4.41
CA TYR A 85 1.31 -8.93 -4.48
C TYR A 85 0.73 -10.01 -5.39
N GLY A 86 -0.52 -10.38 -5.11
CA GLY A 86 -1.36 -11.17 -6.00
C GLY A 86 -2.02 -10.29 -7.05
N GLY A 87 -1.93 -10.67 -8.32
CA GLY A 87 -2.62 -10.05 -9.45
C GLY A 87 -3.80 -10.91 -9.90
N ALA A 88 -5.00 -10.32 -9.95
CA ALA A 88 -6.24 -10.96 -10.39
C ALA A 88 -6.54 -12.35 -9.77
N ASP A 89 -6.06 -12.63 -8.56
CA ASP A 89 -6.07 -13.95 -7.90
C ASP A 89 -5.47 -15.09 -8.74
N MET A 90 -4.52 -14.77 -9.63
CA MET A 90 -3.94 -15.74 -10.59
C MET A 90 -2.41 -15.75 -10.60
N VAL A 91 -1.77 -14.61 -10.34
CA VAL A 91 -0.31 -14.46 -10.45
C VAL A 91 0.28 -13.81 -9.21
N VAL A 92 1.59 -13.97 -9.03
CA VAL A 92 2.38 -13.19 -8.06
C VAL A 92 3.28 -12.23 -8.83
N GLY A 93 3.20 -10.95 -8.48
CA GLY A 93 4.02 -9.88 -9.03
C GLY A 93 4.86 -9.18 -7.96
N VAL A 94 5.76 -8.31 -8.41
CA VAL A 94 6.50 -7.38 -7.55
C VAL A 94 6.44 -5.98 -8.14
N ALA A 95 5.98 -5.03 -7.34
CA ALA A 95 6.03 -3.61 -7.65
C ALA A 95 7.11 -2.94 -6.79
N THR A 96 7.74 -1.89 -7.32
CA THR A 96 8.80 -1.15 -6.62
C THR A 96 8.51 0.33 -6.59
N ILE A 97 8.81 0.97 -5.47
CA ILE A 97 8.69 2.42 -5.30
C ILE A 97 9.73 2.91 -4.30
N GLU A 98 10.31 4.09 -4.54
CA GLU A 98 11.20 4.71 -3.56
C GLU A 98 10.40 5.08 -2.30
N LEU A 99 10.93 4.70 -1.13
CA LEU A 99 10.28 4.95 0.16
C LEU A 99 10.00 6.44 0.39
N ASN A 100 10.91 7.30 -0.06
CA ASN A 100 10.80 8.75 0.09
C ASN A 100 9.62 9.34 -0.70
N ILE A 101 9.18 8.71 -1.79
CA ILE A 101 8.01 9.16 -2.56
C ILE A 101 6.74 8.98 -1.71
N ILE A 102 6.58 7.80 -1.10
CA ILE A 102 5.43 7.51 -0.23
C ILE A 102 5.44 8.41 1.00
N LEU A 103 6.59 8.50 1.69
CA LEU A 103 6.71 9.32 2.88
C LEU A 103 6.48 10.80 2.54
N GLY A 104 7.07 11.29 1.45
CA GLY A 104 6.86 12.65 0.99
C GLY A 104 5.40 12.95 0.71
N ALA A 105 4.63 12.01 0.13
CA ALA A 105 3.19 12.18 -0.07
C ALA A 105 2.41 12.24 1.26
N LEU A 106 2.76 11.41 2.24
CA LEU A 106 2.07 11.35 3.54
C LEU A 106 2.42 12.51 4.48
N THR A 107 3.64 13.06 4.39
CA THR A 107 4.10 14.10 5.32
C THR A 107 3.97 15.53 4.78
N ARG A 108 3.37 15.75 3.59
CA ARG A 108 3.22 17.10 3.00
C ARG A 108 2.58 18.11 3.94
N ASP A 109 1.60 17.67 4.72
CA ASP A 109 0.81 18.54 5.61
C ASP A 109 1.18 18.41 7.08
N ILE A 110 2.15 17.55 7.41
CA ILE A 110 2.66 17.40 8.77
C ILE A 110 3.67 18.53 9.01
N LYS A 111 3.27 19.54 9.78
CA LYS A 111 4.20 20.57 10.26
C LYS A 111 5.35 19.88 11.01
N LYS A 112 6.58 20.13 10.55
CA LYS A 112 7.80 19.77 11.29
C LYS A 112 7.82 20.42 12.67
#